data_AF-A0A6A5SF15-F1
#
_entry.id   AF-A0A6A5SF15-F1
#
_cell.length_a   1.000
_cell.length_b   1.000
_cell.length_c   1.000
_cell.angle_alpha   90.00
_cell.angle_beta   90.00
_cell.angle_gamma   90.00
#
_symmetry.space_group_name_H-M   'P 1'
#
loop_
_entity.id
_entity.type
_entity.pdbx_description
1 polymer ?
#
loop_
_entity_poly.entity_id
_entity_poly.type
_entity_poly.pdbx_seq_one_letter_code
_entity_poly.pdbx_strand_id
1 'polypeptide(L)'
;MVSNSRKPFQYKPPRTPRVSKTSRTEISLETRAFIASAALLGNVSDQAIAAALYRDRSGISKLMKRIQDNAESGDFDIWDPVLFQDDIGRGRSEVLSQEQKDEIVRITTQDRNHRKEEP
;
A
#
# COMPACT_ATOMS: atom_id res chain seq x y z
N MET A 1 -15.46 -17.13 -51.00
CA MET A 1 -15.02 -17.67 -49.70
C MET A 1 -13.65 -17.08 -49.38
N VAL A 2 -13.54 -16.19 -48.39
CA VAL A 2 -12.26 -15.55 -48.04
C VAL A 2 -11.53 -16.44 -47.04
N SER A 3 -10.52 -17.18 -47.52
CA SER A 3 -9.64 -17.97 -46.66
C SER A 3 -8.63 -17.04 -45.98
N ASN A 4 -8.85 -16.74 -44.70
CA ASN A 4 -7.91 -15.99 -43.88
C ASN A 4 -6.69 -16.88 -43.58
N SER A 5 -5.53 -16.55 -44.13
CA SER A 5 -4.27 -17.32 -44.05
C SER A 5 -3.43 -17.03 -42.80
N ARG A 6 -3.94 -16.21 -41.87
CA ARG A 6 -3.21 -15.82 -40.66
C ARG A 6 -3.32 -16.91 -39.60
N LYS A 7 -2.16 -17.39 -39.12
CA LYS A 7 -2.09 -18.29 -37.96
C LYS A 7 -2.86 -17.65 -36.79
N PRO A 8 -3.69 -18.41 -36.05
CA PRO A 8 -4.42 -17.87 -34.91
C PRO A 8 -3.41 -17.35 -33.88
N PHE A 9 -3.67 -16.14 -33.37
CA PHE A 9 -2.85 -15.51 -32.34
C PHE A 9 -2.90 -16.34 -31.06
N GLN A 10 -1.76 -16.90 -30.65
CA GLN A 10 -1.67 -17.63 -29.38
C GLN A 10 -1.60 -16.62 -28.23
N TYR A 11 -2.72 -16.48 -27.52
CA TYR A 11 -2.75 -15.72 -26.28
C TYR A 11 -1.85 -16.40 -25.24
N LYS A 12 -1.08 -15.60 -24.50
CA LYS A 12 -0.28 -16.09 -23.38
C LYS A 12 -1.22 -16.78 -22.38
N PRO A 13 -0.85 -17.95 -21.85
CA PRO A 13 -1.65 -18.60 -20.81
C PRO A 13 -1.83 -17.65 -19.62
N PRO A 14 -2.93 -17.79 -18.85
CA PRO A 14 -3.12 -17.00 -17.64
C PRO A 14 -1.89 -17.14 -16.75
N ARG A 15 -1.39 -16.01 -16.24
CA ARG A 15 -0.21 -15.97 -15.37
C ARG A 15 -0.40 -16.97 -14.23
N THR A 16 0.60 -17.82 -14.02
CA THR A 16 0.65 -18.65 -12.82
C THR A 16 0.56 -17.76 -11.58
N PRO A 17 -0.21 -18.16 -10.54
CA PRO A 17 -0.30 -17.39 -9.32
C PRO A 17 1.10 -17.21 -8.75
N ARG A 18 1.44 -15.96 -8.40
CA ARG A 18 2.75 -15.64 -7.83
C ARG A 18 2.85 -16.33 -6.47
N VAL A 19 3.81 -17.24 -6.34
CA VAL A 19 4.18 -17.81 -5.04
C VAL A 19 4.95 -16.73 -4.26
N SER A 20 4.47 -16.37 -3.07
CA SER A 20 5.19 -15.43 -2.22
C SER A 20 6.48 -16.07 -1.71
N LYS A 21 7.58 -15.31 -1.69
CA LYS A 21 8.87 -15.77 -1.16
C LYS A 21 8.81 -16.13 0.33
N THR A 22 7.82 -15.61 1.05
CA THR A 22 7.65 -15.80 2.50
C THR A 22 6.19 -16.13 2.84
N SER A 23 5.99 -16.91 3.90
CA SER A 23 4.70 -17.18 4.55
C SER A 23 4.15 -16.00 5.37
N ARG A 24 4.66 -14.78 5.14
CA ARG A 24 4.22 -13.58 5.85
C ARG A 24 2.78 -13.28 5.47
N THR A 25 1.86 -13.64 6.35
CA THR A 25 0.45 -13.29 6.24
C THR A 25 0.24 -11.86 6.72
N GLU A 26 -0.45 -11.04 5.94
CA GLU A 26 -0.88 -9.71 6.38
C GLU A 26 -1.83 -9.83 7.58
N ILE A 27 -1.82 -8.82 8.44
CA ILE A 27 -2.72 -8.76 9.60
C ILE A 27 -4.02 -8.13 9.11
N SER A 28 -5.16 -8.83 9.29
CA SER A 28 -6.47 -8.32 8.90
C SER A 28 -6.84 -7.07 9.70
N LEU A 29 -7.72 -6.23 9.13
CA LEU A 29 -8.20 -5.00 9.74
C LEU A 29 -8.73 -5.19 11.17
N GLU A 30 -9.61 -6.19 11.34
CA GLU A 30 -10.18 -6.57 12.64
C GLU A 30 -9.10 -6.92 13.66
N THR A 31 -8.08 -7.66 13.24
CA THR A 31 -6.97 -8.04 14.12
C THR A 31 -6.13 -6.83 14.50
N ARG A 32 -5.94 -5.84 13.60
CA ARG A 32 -5.22 -4.60 13.93
C ARG A 32 -5.98 -3.77 14.96
N ALA A 33 -7.29 -3.61 14.78
CA ALA A 33 -8.16 -2.92 15.74
C ALA A 33 -8.16 -3.63 17.10
N PHE A 34 -8.20 -4.96 17.11
CA PHE A 34 -8.07 -5.76 18.32
C PHE A 34 -6.72 -5.53 19.02
N ILE A 35 -5.60 -5.54 18.29
CA ILE A 35 -4.27 -5.26 18.84
C ILE A 35 -4.22 -3.87 19.47
N ALA A 36 -4.71 -2.85 18.75
CA ALA A 36 -4.70 -1.47 19.22
C ALA A 36 -5.55 -1.28 20.49
N SER A 37 -6.76 -1.81 20.49
CA SER A 37 -7.65 -1.77 21.66
C SER A 37 -7.07 -2.55 22.86
N ALA A 38 -6.49 -3.73 22.63
CA ALA A 38 -5.86 -4.53 23.69
C ALA A 38 -4.65 -3.81 24.30
N ALA A 39 -3.85 -3.13 23.49
CA ALA A 39 -2.69 -2.38 23.96
C ALA A 39 -3.11 -1.11 24.74
N LEU A 40 -4.06 -0.34 24.21
CA LEU A 40 -4.41 0.99 24.74
C LEU A 40 -5.46 0.95 25.87
N LEU A 41 -6.55 0.20 25.66
CA LEU A 41 -7.62 0.07 26.65
C LEU A 41 -7.34 -1.07 27.62
N GLY A 42 -6.79 -2.16 27.11
CA GLY A 42 -6.47 -3.35 27.90
C GLY A 42 -5.13 -3.27 28.66
N ASN A 43 -4.27 -2.28 28.36
CA ASN A 43 -2.90 -2.19 28.87
C ASN A 43 -2.11 -3.50 28.76
N VAL A 44 -2.41 -4.30 27.73
CA VAL A 44 -1.77 -5.59 27.51
C VAL A 44 -0.41 -5.36 26.84
N SER A 45 0.64 -5.99 27.37
CA SER A 45 1.97 -5.87 26.77
C SER A 45 2.03 -6.45 25.35
N ASP A 46 2.82 -5.83 24.47
CA ASP A 46 3.09 -6.32 23.11
C ASP A 46 3.50 -7.79 23.07
N GLN A 47 4.23 -8.25 24.10
CA GLN A 47 4.68 -9.64 24.21
C GLN A 47 3.53 -10.61 24.46
N ALA A 48 2.56 -10.24 25.30
CA ALA A 48 1.38 -11.05 25.53
C ALA A 48 0.48 -11.10 24.29
N ILE A 49 0.31 -9.97 23.59
CA ILE A 49 -0.43 -9.91 22.33
C ILE A 49 0.26 -10.75 21.25
N ALA A 50 1.59 -10.68 21.15
CA ALA A 50 2.40 -11.49 20.24
C ALA A 50 2.21 -13.00 20.45
N ALA A 51 2.24 -13.43 21.72
CA ALA A 51 2.03 -14.81 22.08
C ALA A 51 0.61 -15.28 21.73
N ALA A 52 -0.41 -14.46 22.01
CA ALA A 52 -1.81 -14.80 21.72
C ALA A 52 -2.10 -14.91 20.20
N LEU A 53 -1.45 -14.09 19.39
CA LEU A 53 -1.66 -14.06 17.94
C LEU A 53 -0.68 -14.92 17.14
N TYR A 54 0.25 -15.61 17.82
CA TYR A 54 1.36 -16.34 17.19
C TYR A 54 2.14 -15.47 16.20
N ARG A 55 2.37 -14.20 16.56
CA ARG A 55 3.06 -13.21 15.74
C ARG A 55 4.35 -12.76 16.40
N ASP A 56 5.20 -12.16 15.58
CA ASP A 56 6.42 -11.54 16.07
C ASP A 56 6.13 -10.23 16.81
N ARG A 57 6.73 -10.08 18.00
CA ARG A 57 6.62 -8.88 18.83
C ARG A 57 7.05 -7.62 18.08
N SER A 58 8.11 -7.69 17.27
CA SER A 58 8.59 -6.51 16.54
C SER A 58 7.58 -6.07 15.47
N GLY A 59 6.82 -7.01 14.91
CA GLY A 59 5.72 -6.72 13.98
C GLY A 59 4.58 -5.97 14.66
N ILE A 60 4.19 -6.40 15.87
CA ILE A 60 3.13 -5.75 16.65
C ILE A 60 3.56 -4.35 17.09
N SER A 61 4.77 -4.19 17.62
CA SER A 61 5.28 -2.89 18.05
C SER A 61 5.35 -1.88 16.89
N LYS A 62 5.79 -2.33 15.71
CA LYS A 62 5.79 -1.50 14.48
C LYS A 62 4.38 -1.15 14.02
N LEU A 63 3.42 -2.06 14.16
CA LEU A 63 2.02 -1.81 13.83
C LEU A 63 1.43 -0.74 14.75
N MET A 64 1.62 -0.88 16.06
CA MET A 64 1.15 0.10 17.06
C MET A 64 1.74 1.48 16.79
N LYS A 65 3.05 1.57 16.56
CA LYS A 65 3.70 2.84 16.24
C LYS A 65 3.10 3.49 14.99
N ARG A 66 2.84 2.73 13.94
CA ARG A 66 2.20 3.27 12.72
C ARG A 66 0.79 3.78 12.95
N ILE A 67 0.00 3.05 13.73
CA ILE A 67 -1.37 3.48 14.06
C ILE A 67 -1.32 4.82 14.80
N GLN A 68 -0.39 4.95 15.74
CA GLN A 68 -0.18 6.20 16.46
C GLN A 68 0.32 7.33 15.54
N ASP A 69 1.35 7.09 14.73
CA ASP A 69 1.87 8.07 13.77
C ASP A 69 0.76 8.53 12.80
N ASN A 70 -0.09 7.61 12.33
CA ASN A 70 -1.21 7.92 11.45
C ASN A 70 -2.30 8.73 12.16
N ALA A 71 -2.65 8.37 13.39
CA ALA A 71 -3.63 9.10 14.21
C ALA A 71 -3.18 10.55 14.44
N GLU A 72 -1.90 10.73 14.82
CA GLU A 72 -1.29 12.05 15.01
C GLU A 72 -1.26 12.86 13.70
N SER A 73 -0.96 12.22 12.56
CA SER A 73 -0.87 12.90 11.27
C SER A 73 -2.23 13.30 10.68
N GLY A 74 -3.27 12.53 10.97
CA GLY A 74 -4.61 12.70 10.40
C GLY A 74 -5.61 13.38 11.34
N ASP A 75 -5.20 13.72 12.57
CA ASP A 75 -6.07 14.22 13.63
C ASP A 75 -7.28 13.30 13.87
N PHE A 76 -7.01 11.99 13.87
CA PHE A 76 -8.01 10.96 14.11
C PHE A 76 -7.88 10.40 15.53
N ASP A 77 -9.01 10.05 16.13
CA ASP A 77 -9.01 9.24 17.34
C ASP A 77 -8.41 7.86 17.05
N ILE A 78 -7.69 7.27 18.02
CA ILE A 78 -6.94 6.02 17.81
C ILE A 78 -7.87 4.82 17.50
N TRP A 79 -9.15 4.91 17.85
CA TRP A 79 -10.16 3.88 17.55
C TRP A 79 -10.90 4.13 16.22
N ASP A 80 -10.57 5.18 15.47
CA ASP A 80 -11.21 5.46 14.19
C ASP A 80 -10.95 4.29 13.21
N PRO A 81 -12.02 3.67 12.65
CA PRO A 81 -11.89 2.63 11.64
C PRO A 81 -10.98 3.00 10.46
N VAL A 82 -10.87 4.29 10.12
CA VAL A 82 -10.01 4.81 9.06
C VAL A 82 -8.53 4.43 9.28
N LEU A 83 -8.07 4.37 10.54
CA LEU A 83 -6.67 4.06 10.87
C LEU A 83 -6.27 2.59 10.62
N PHE A 84 -7.24 1.69 10.55
CA PHE A 84 -6.99 0.27 10.36
C PHE A 84 -7.18 -0.19 8.91
N GLN A 85 -7.77 0.67 8.07
CA GLN A 85 -7.95 0.42 6.65
C GLN A 85 -6.61 0.14 5.98
N ASP A 86 -6.63 -0.79 5.03
CA ASP A 86 -5.46 -1.03 4.21
C ASP A 86 -5.25 0.21 3.34
N ASP A 87 -4.22 1.00 3.65
CA ASP A 87 -3.69 1.96 2.69
C ASP A 87 -3.44 1.19 1.40
N ILE A 88 -4.18 1.55 0.34
CA ILE A 88 -4.03 0.92 -0.98
C ILE A 88 -2.61 1.22 -1.43
N GLY A 89 -1.72 0.24 -1.21
CA GLY A 89 -0.31 0.34 -1.49
C GLY A 89 0.51 0.68 -0.24
N ARG A 90 1.44 -0.22 0.09
CA ARG A 90 2.65 0.07 0.88
C ARG A 90 3.61 1.02 0.12
N GLY A 91 3.07 1.99 -0.60
CA GLY A 91 3.79 2.99 -1.37
C GLY A 91 4.02 4.22 -0.51
N ARG A 92 5.03 5.01 -0.86
CA ARG A 92 5.17 6.37 -0.32
C ARG A 92 3.84 7.10 -0.50
N SER A 93 3.45 7.91 0.49
CA SER A 93 2.50 9.00 0.28
C SER A 93 2.87 9.72 -1.01
N GLU A 94 1.88 10.10 -1.83
CA GLU A 94 2.16 10.82 -3.07
C GLU A 94 2.98 12.07 -2.74
N VAL A 95 4.29 12.01 -3.03
CA VAL A 95 5.26 13.07 -2.70
C VAL A 95 4.90 14.36 -3.42
N LEU A 96 4.12 14.26 -4.50
CA LEU A 96 3.71 15.35 -5.34
C LEU A 96 2.18 15.42 -5.37
N SER A 97 1.65 16.62 -5.12
CA SER A 97 0.22 16.90 -5.36
C SER A 97 -0.10 16.76 -6.85
N GLN A 98 -1.37 16.58 -7.19
CA GLN A 98 -1.79 16.52 -8.60
C GLN A 98 -1.38 17.79 -9.36
N GLU A 99 -1.47 18.96 -8.73
CA GLU A 99 -1.02 20.23 -9.28
C GLU A 99 0.48 20.23 -9.61
N GLN A 100 1.32 19.68 -8.73
CA GLN A 100 2.76 19.57 -8.97
C GLN A 100 3.08 18.58 -10.10
N LYS A 101 2.31 17.49 -10.22
CA LYS A 101 2.43 16.56 -11.35
C LYS A 101 2.08 17.25 -12.66
N ASP A 102 0.98 18.00 -12.68
CA ASP A 102 0.52 18.75 -13.85
C ASP A 102 1.54 19.84 -14.26
N GLU A 103 2.16 20.50 -13.28
CA GLU A 103 3.23 21.47 -13.50
C GLU A 103 4.49 20.84 -14.10
N ILE A 104 4.92 19.67 -13.61
CA ILE A 104 6.04 18.92 -14.20
C ILE A 104 5.73 18.54 -15.66
N VAL A 105 4.50 18.09 -15.94
CA VAL A 105 4.06 17.77 -17.30
C VAL A 105 4.09 19.01 -18.18
N ARG A 106 3.64 20.18 -17.68
CA ARG A 106 3.70 21.45 -18.41
C ARG A 106 5.14 21.82 -18.79
N ILE A 107 6.05 21.82 -17.81
CA ILE A 107 7.47 22.16 -18.01
C ILE A 107 8.11 21.20 -19.02
N THR A 108 7.93 19.89 -18.84
CA THR A 108 8.54 18.88 -19.73
C THR A 108 7.95 18.86 -21.14
N THR A 109 6.67 19.21 -21.30
CA THR A 109 6.01 19.30 -22.61
C THR A 109 6.42 20.57 -23.35
N GLN A 110 6.63 21.69 -22.65
CA GLN A 110 7.18 22.92 -23.22
C GLN A 110 8.60 22.70 -23.76
N ASP A 111 9.45 22.00 -23.02
CA ASP A 111 10.83 21.71 -23.41
C ASP A 111 10.92 20.77 -24.63
N ARG A 112 9.97 19.83 -24.75
CA ARG A 112 9.89 18.92 -25.91
C ARG A 112 9.54 19.63 -27.22
N ASN A 113 8.84 20.75 -27.15
CA ASN A 113 8.52 21.59 -28.31
C ASN A 113 9.73 22.44 -28.73
N HIS A 114 10.56 22.90 -27.79
CA HIS A 114 11.81 23.61 -28.11
C HIS A 114 12.84 22.74 -28.82
N ARG A 115 12.89 21.43 -28.52
CA ARG A 115 13.85 20.50 -29.16
C ARG A 115 13.62 20.27 -30.67
N LYS A 116 12.56 20.83 -31.25
CA LYS A 116 12.24 20.73 -32.69
C LYS A 116 12.61 22.01 -33.48
N GLU A 117 13.15 23.03 -32.82
CA GLU A 117 13.57 24.29 -33.43
C GLU A 117 15.05 24.60 -33.14
N GLU A 118 15.93 23.60 -33.25
CA GLU A 118 17.35 23.87 -33.49
C GLU A 118 17.64 23.72 -34.99
N PRO A 119 18.19 24.76 -35.68
CA PRO A 119 18.50 24.74 -37.11
C PRO A 119 19.64 23.79 -37.50
#